data_AF-A0A2J7TF90-F1
#
_entry.id   AF-A0A2J7TF90-F1
#
_cell.length_a   1.000
_cell.length_b   1.000
_cell.length_c   1.000
_cell.angle_alpha   90.00
_cell.angle_beta   90.00
_cell.angle_gamma   90.00
#
_symmetry.space_group_name_H-M   'P 1'
#
loop_
_entity.id
_entity.type
_entity.pdbx_description
1 polymer ?
#
loop_
_entity_poly.entity_id
_entity_poly.type
_entity_poly.pdbx_seq_one_letter_code
_entity_poly.pdbx_strand_id
1 'polypeptide(L)'
;MAQMIVVDEVNQDDMSRKAGCYLYCDTQFWLEDDAPHRADGPAMLSPDGVERWYVRGREVTREVKAFFAENGWPLARGLDSAEKKALFAARFVD
;
A
#
# COMPACT_ATOMS: atom_id res chain seq x y z
N MET A 1 -10.90 -8.79 -2.24
CA MET A 1 -10.23 -8.57 -0.94
C MET A 1 -8.75 -8.78 -1.16
N ALA A 2 -7.90 -7.83 -0.75
CA ALA A 2 -6.46 -7.97 -0.90
C ALA A 2 -5.90 -9.11 -0.03
N GLN A 3 -5.05 -9.95 -0.62
CA GLN A 3 -4.27 -10.97 0.07
C GLN A 3 -2.89 -10.42 0.43
N MET A 4 -2.47 -10.65 1.67
CA MET A 4 -1.10 -10.33 2.11
C MET A 4 -0.17 -11.51 1.82
N ILE A 5 0.97 -11.21 1.21
CA ILE A 5 2.10 -12.12 0.98
C ILE A 5 3.34 -11.50 1.64
N VAL A 6 4.18 -12.33 2.23
CA VAL A 6 5.52 -11.93 2.67
C VAL A 6 6.51 -12.31 1.56
N VAL A 7 7.35 -11.36 1.17
CA VAL A 7 8.38 -11.59 0.17
C VAL A 7 9.47 -12.48 0.74
N ASP A 8 9.81 -13.54 0.03
CA ASP A 8 10.91 -14.47 0.34
C ASP A 8 11.79 -14.68 -0.89
N GLU A 9 12.89 -15.40 -0.76
CA GLU A 9 13.85 -15.65 -1.85
C GLU A 9 13.22 -16.36 -3.06
N VAL A 10 12.13 -17.11 -2.87
CA VAL A 10 11.46 -17.88 -3.93
C VAL A 10 10.55 -16.98 -4.76
N ASN A 11 9.83 -16.06 -4.12
CA ASN A 11 8.83 -15.21 -4.77
C ASN A 11 9.31 -13.78 -5.08
N GLN A 12 10.50 -13.40 -4.64
CA GLN A 12 11.02 -12.03 -4.70
C GLN A 12 10.98 -11.42 -6.09
N ASP A 13 11.41 -12.17 -7.10
CA ASP A 13 11.44 -11.74 -8.50
C ASP A 13 10.03 -11.42 -9.01
N ASP A 14 9.07 -12.31 -8.75
CA ASP A 14 7.70 -12.15 -9.21
C ASP A 14 7.00 -11.00 -8.48
N MET A 15 7.20 -10.88 -7.17
CA MET A 15 6.62 -9.77 -6.40
C MET A 15 7.24 -8.43 -6.79
N SER A 16 8.54 -8.39 -7.08
CA SER A 16 9.22 -7.18 -7.57
C SER A 16 8.71 -6.74 -8.95
N ARG A 17 8.43 -7.70 -9.86
CA ARG A 17 7.82 -7.41 -11.16
C ARG A 17 6.42 -6.82 -11.00
N LYS A 18 5.60 -7.39 -10.11
CA LYS A 18 4.25 -6.87 -9.82
C LYS A 18 4.28 -5.48 -9.19
N ALA A 19 5.21 -5.23 -8.27
CA ALA A 19 5.37 -3.93 -7.65
C ALA A 19 5.94 -2.86 -8.58
N GLY A 20 6.65 -3.26 -9.64
CA GLY A 20 7.42 -2.34 -10.50
C GLY A 20 8.67 -1.78 -9.81
N CYS A 21 9.13 -2.40 -8.71
CA CYS A 21 10.36 -2.06 -8.01
C CYS A 21 10.92 -3.28 -7.28
N TYR A 22 12.22 -3.27 -6.99
CA TYR A 22 12.85 -4.31 -6.18
C TYR A 22 12.28 -4.34 -4.77
N LEU A 23 11.78 -5.50 -4.34
CA LEU A 23 11.33 -5.75 -2.97
C LEU A 23 12.39 -6.55 -2.23
N TYR A 24 12.59 -6.25 -0.95
CA TYR A 24 13.47 -7.02 -0.07
C TYR A 24 12.71 -8.22 0.52
N CYS A 25 13.41 -9.28 0.91
CA CYS A 25 12.86 -10.31 1.79
C CYS A 25 12.23 -9.66 3.04
N ASP A 26 11.20 -10.31 3.57
CA ASP A 26 10.37 -9.83 4.69
C ASP A 26 9.50 -8.61 4.38
N THR A 27 9.48 -8.12 3.12
CA THR A 27 8.49 -7.11 2.70
C THR A 27 7.10 -7.71 2.74
N GLN A 28 6.18 -7.10 3.48
CA GLN A 28 4.76 -7.44 3.40
C GLN A 28 4.15 -6.72 2.20
N PHE A 29 3.45 -7.47 1.35
CA PHE A 29 2.91 -6.98 0.09
C PHE A 29 1.47 -7.45 -0.10
N TRP A 30 0.58 -6.52 -0.48
CA TRP A 30 -0.84 -6.78 -0.65
C TRP A 30 -1.22 -6.76 -2.14
N LEU A 31 -1.87 -7.83 -2.57
CA LEU A 31 -2.36 -8.02 -3.94
C LEU A 31 -3.88 -8.22 -3.96
N GLU A 32 -4.58 -7.60 -4.89
CA GLU A 32 -5.97 -7.90 -5.25
C GLU A 32 -6.04 -8.09 -6.76
N ASP A 33 -6.66 -9.19 -7.21
CA ASP A 33 -6.74 -9.56 -8.63
C ASP A 33 -5.40 -9.51 -9.37
N ASP A 34 -4.37 -10.07 -8.71
CA ASP A 34 -2.97 -10.13 -9.18
C ASP A 34 -2.24 -8.77 -9.28
N ALA A 35 -2.89 -7.68 -8.87
CA ALA A 35 -2.33 -6.33 -8.89
C ALA A 35 -2.08 -5.78 -7.48
N PRO A 36 -1.03 -4.96 -7.27
CA PRO A 36 -0.80 -4.28 -6.00
C PRO A 36 -2.01 -3.44 -5.57
N HIS A 37 -2.59 -3.76 -4.42
CA HIS A 37 -3.80 -3.07 -3.95
C HIS A 37 -3.97 -3.22 -2.44
N ARG A 38 -4.32 -2.12 -1.78
CA ARG A 38 -4.90 -2.15 -0.45
C ARG A 38 -5.76 -0.91 -0.20
N ALA A 39 -6.99 -1.11 0.28
CA ALA A 39 -7.97 -0.02 0.49
C ALA A 39 -7.89 0.64 1.87
N ASP A 40 -7.18 0.06 2.83
CA ASP A 40 -7.21 0.47 4.23
C ASP A 40 -5.83 0.75 4.84
N GLY A 41 -4.78 0.75 4.01
CA GLY A 41 -3.40 0.92 4.45
C GLY A 41 -2.41 0.88 3.29
N PRO A 42 -1.11 1.01 3.57
CA PRO A 42 -0.08 0.81 2.56
C PRO A 42 -0.12 -0.63 2.04
N ALA A 43 0.01 -0.77 0.73
CA ALA A 43 0.02 -2.07 0.05
C ALA A 43 1.43 -2.70 0.03
N MET A 44 2.46 -1.98 0.48
CA MET A 44 3.82 -2.49 0.63
C MET A 44 4.45 -1.92 1.90
N LEU A 45 4.99 -2.80 2.74
CA LEU A 45 5.71 -2.47 3.97
C LEU A 45 7.04 -3.23 3.96
N SER A 46 8.14 -2.53 3.74
CA SER A 46 9.47 -3.13 3.76
C SER A 46 10.04 -3.22 5.20
N PRO A 47 11.02 -4.11 5.44
CA PRO A 47 11.62 -4.29 6.77
C PRO A 47 12.37 -3.06 7.29
N ASP A 48 12.80 -2.15 6.41
CA ASP A 48 13.41 -0.86 6.76
C ASP A 48 12.39 0.24 7.10
N GLY A 49 11.09 -0.08 7.07
CA GLY A 49 10.00 0.83 7.42
C GLY A 49 9.51 1.72 6.28
N VAL A 50 9.92 1.47 5.03
CA VAL A 50 9.36 2.19 3.89
C VAL A 50 7.95 1.66 3.58
N GLU A 51 7.01 2.59 3.55
CA GLU A 51 5.62 2.32 3.18
C GLU A 51 5.32 2.85 1.78
N ARG A 52 4.66 2.04 0.96
CA ARG A 52 4.08 2.48 -0.32
C ARG A 52 2.62 2.10 -0.43
N TRP A 53 1.87 3.00 -1.05
CA TRP A 53 0.44 2.87 -1.26
C TRP A 53 0.18 2.53 -2.71
N TYR A 54 -0.57 1.45 -2.93
CA TYR A 54 -1.02 1.03 -4.25
C TYR A 54 -2.52 0.78 -4.22
N VAL A 55 -3.20 1.25 -5.26
CA VAL A 55 -4.63 0.98 -5.47
C VAL A 55 -4.81 0.55 -6.92
N ARG A 56 -5.30 -0.68 -7.10
CA ARG A 56 -5.59 -1.30 -8.42
C ARG A 56 -4.39 -1.24 -9.37
N GLY A 57 -3.21 -1.58 -8.83
CA GLY A 57 -1.94 -1.59 -9.56
C GLY A 57 -1.27 -0.23 -9.76
N ARG A 58 -1.92 0.88 -9.38
CA ARG A 58 -1.33 2.21 -9.45
C ARG A 58 -0.66 2.60 -8.14
N GLU A 59 0.58 3.06 -8.22
CA GLU A 59 1.30 3.69 -7.11
C GLU A 59 0.71 5.08 -6.82
N VAL A 60 0.29 5.32 -5.57
CA VAL A 60 -0.39 6.56 -5.14
C VAL A 60 0.22 7.16 -3.88
N THR A 61 1.45 6.78 -3.50
CA THR A 61 2.06 7.18 -2.22
C THR A 61 2.17 8.70 -2.08
N ARG A 62 2.46 9.41 -3.17
CA ARG A 62 2.59 10.88 -3.15
C ARG A 62 1.24 11.55 -2.92
N GLU A 63 0.22 11.08 -3.61
CA GLU A 63 -1.15 11.58 -3.49
C GLU A 63 -1.74 11.28 -2.12
N VAL A 64 -1.44 10.10 -1.55
CA VAL A 64 -1.84 9.77 -0.18
C VAL A 64 -1.14 10.68 0.84
N LYS A 65 0.16 10.95 0.68
CA LYS A 65 0.87 11.90 1.55
C LYS A 65 0.26 13.30 1.48
N ALA A 66 -0.12 13.76 0.29
CA ALA A 66 -0.82 15.03 0.11
C ALA A 66 -2.20 15.01 0.79
N PHE A 67 -2.98 13.96 0.60
CA PHE A 67 -4.28 13.77 1.24
C PHE A 67 -4.20 13.82 2.78
N PHE A 68 -3.20 13.17 3.39
CA PHE A 68 -2.98 13.28 4.83
C PHE A 68 -2.62 14.71 5.26
N ALA A 69 -1.77 15.40 4.49
CA ALA A 69 -1.39 16.79 4.77
C ALA A 69 -2.59 17.75 4.65
N GLU A 70 -3.41 17.61 3.60
CA GLU A 70 -4.63 18.40 3.38
C GLU A 70 -5.63 18.28 4.53
N ASN A 71 -5.74 17.09 5.11
CA ASN A 71 -6.62 16.82 6.24
C ASN A 71 -5.95 17.07 7.62
N GLY A 72 -4.68 17.47 7.66
CA GLY A 72 -3.94 17.70 8.90
C GLY A 72 -3.71 16.41 9.72
N TRP A 73 -3.66 15.25 9.08
CA TRP A 73 -3.51 13.97 9.75
C TRP A 73 -2.04 13.51 9.81
N PRO A 74 -1.55 13.03 10.96
CA PRO A 74 -0.22 12.44 11.05
C PRO A 74 -0.17 11.09 10.33
N LEU A 75 0.80 10.91 9.43
CA LEU A 75 1.00 9.65 8.69
C LEU A 75 1.15 8.43 9.62
N ALA A 76 1.81 8.60 10.76
CA ALA A 76 2.02 7.54 11.74
C ALA A 76 0.73 6.96 12.35
N ARG A 77 -0.40 7.69 12.27
CA ARG A 77 -1.71 7.17 12.70
C ARG A 77 -2.41 6.37 11.61
N GLY A 78 -2.02 6.51 10.35
CA GLY A 78 -2.66 5.86 9.22
C GLY A 78 -4.17 6.15 9.14
N LEU A 79 -4.92 5.20 8.57
CA LEU A 79 -6.38 5.23 8.45
C LEU A 79 -7.03 4.56 9.68
N ASP A 80 -6.79 5.11 10.88
CA ASP A 80 -7.21 4.57 12.18
C ASP A 80 -8.71 4.74 12.52
N SER A 81 -9.49 5.43 11.69
CA SER A 81 -10.94 5.60 11.88
C SER A 81 -11.73 5.19 10.64
N ALA A 82 -12.99 4.79 10.85
CA ALA A 82 -13.91 4.46 9.75
C ALA A 82 -14.13 5.66 8.81
N GLU A 83 -14.16 6.88 9.36
CA GLU A 83 -14.27 8.12 8.59
C GLU A 83 -13.07 8.30 7.65
N LYS A 84 -11.84 8.15 8.15
CA LYS A 84 -10.63 8.25 7.32
C LYS A 84 -10.61 7.20 6.22
N LYS A 85 -10.98 5.96 6.55
CA LYS A 85 -11.09 4.87 5.56
C LYS A 85 -12.13 5.18 4.49
N ALA A 86 -13.28 5.73 4.87
CA ALA A 86 -14.33 6.13 3.92
C ALA A 86 -13.86 7.27 2.99
N LEU A 87 -13.21 8.30 3.55
CA LEU A 87 -12.65 9.41 2.77
C LEU A 87 -11.54 8.95 1.81
N PHE A 88 -10.67 8.06 2.28
CA PHE A 88 -9.65 7.44 1.43
C PHE A 88 -10.30 6.63 0.29
N ALA A 89 -11.27 5.78 0.61
CA ALA A 89 -11.95 4.95 -0.37
C ALA A 89 -12.62 5.80 -1.46
N ALA A 90 -13.35 6.85 -1.06
CA ALA A 90 -13.99 7.79 -1.98
C ALA A 90 -13.01 8.55 -2.88
N ARG A 91 -11.74 8.69 -2.47
CA ARG A 91 -10.73 9.45 -3.22
C ARG A 91 -9.89 8.58 -4.15
N PHE A 92 -9.62 7.34 -3.74
CA PHE A 92 -8.61 6.49 -4.36
C PHE A 92 -9.14 5.15 -4.88
N VAL A 93 -10.20 4.60 -4.27
CA VAL A 93 -10.64 3.21 -4.48
C VAL A 93 -11.83 3.07 -5.43
N ASP A 94 -12.52 4.18 -5.74
CA ASP A 94 -13.67 4.33 -6.67
C ASP A 94 -13.84 3.19 -7.70
#